data_AF-A0A7W5K529-F1
#
_entry.id   AF-A0A7W5K529-F1
#
_cell.length_a   1.000
_cell.length_b   1.000
_cell.length_c   1.000
_cell.angle_alpha   90.00
_cell.angle_beta   90.00
_cell.angle_gamma   90.00
#
_symmetry.space_group_name_H-M   'P 1'
#
loop_
_entity.id
_entity.type
_entity.pdbx_description
1 polymer ?
#
loop_
_entity_poly.entity_id
_entity_poly.type
_entity_poly.pdbx_seq_one_letter_code
_entity_poly.pdbx_strand_id
1 'polypeptide(L)'
;MNISTVAVELAEELVDQLLPPADVPPACLGFNPQLGRRLAAAKARLDRLERDATTRDLAALEAARVEFALASRAVADELIAQGLHAGAGND
;
A
#
# COMPACT_ATOMS: atom_id res chain seq x y z
N MET A 1 29.86 -0.03 -18.19
CA MET A 1 28.61 -0.75 -17.89
C MET A 1 28.43 -0.71 -16.37
N ASN A 2 27.86 0.38 -15.84
CA ASN A 2 27.64 0.55 -14.40
C ASN A 2 26.15 0.87 -14.17
N ILE A 3 25.34 -0.17 -14.03
CA ILE A 3 23.97 -0.10 -13.51
C ILE A 3 23.77 -1.33 -12.63
N SER A 4 24.53 -1.38 -11.55
CA SER A 4 24.38 -2.36 -10.46
C SER A 4 25.25 -1.88 -9.33
N THR A 5 24.63 -1.18 -8.38
CA THR A 5 25.02 -1.06 -6.95
C THR A 5 24.02 -0.15 -6.25
N VAL A 6 23.55 0.92 -6.91
CA VAL A 6 22.67 1.94 -6.26
C VAL A 6 21.25 1.43 -5.95
N ALA A 7 20.76 0.42 -6.67
CA ALA A 7 19.41 -0.11 -6.45
C ALA A 7 19.28 -1.01 -5.21
N VAL A 8 20.40 -1.55 -4.69
CA VAL A 8 20.39 -2.43 -3.52
C VAL A 8 20.46 -1.62 -2.23
N GLU A 9 21.22 -0.52 -2.21
CA GLU A 9 21.37 0.32 -1.01
C GLU A 9 20.09 1.10 -0.67
N LEU A 10 19.30 1.50 -1.67
CA LEU A 10 18.05 2.23 -1.45
C LEU A 10 16.96 1.38 -0.78
N ALA A 11 17.03 0.05 -0.92
CA ALA A 11 16.08 -0.87 -0.32
C ALA A 11 16.38 -1.13 1.17
N GLU A 12 17.66 -1.10 1.58
CA GLU A 12 18.05 -1.24 2.99
C GLU A 12 17.83 0.05 3.77
N GLU A 13 18.07 1.22 3.16
CA GLU A 13 17.85 2.53 3.80
C GLU A 13 16.36 2.83 4.09
N LEU A 14 15.44 2.25 3.30
CA LEU A 14 13.99 2.33 3.55
C LEU A 14 13.52 1.39 4.67
N VAL A 15 14.26 0.33 4.98
CA VAL A 15 13.95 -0.59 6.09
C VAL A 15 14.37 0.01 7.43
N ASP A 16 15.45 0.80 7.48
CA ASP A 16 15.87 1.54 8.68
C ASP A 16 15.05 2.82 8.94
N GLN A 17 14.30 3.30 7.96
CA GLN A 17 13.34 4.41 8.12
C GLN A 17 11.93 3.95 8.57
N LEU A 18 11.78 2.71 9.06
CA LEU A 18 10.67 2.38 9.95
C LEU A 18 10.81 3.23 11.22
N LEU A 19 10.20 4.41 11.17
CA LEU A 19 10.04 5.39 12.24
C LEU A 19 9.97 4.68 13.62
N PRO A 20 10.68 5.15 14.66
CA PRO A 20 10.40 4.70 16.02
C PRO A 20 8.89 4.88 16.27
N PRO A 21 8.24 4.02 17.08
CA PRO A 21 6.80 4.12 17.31
C PRO A 21 6.54 5.49 17.92
N ALA A 22 6.14 6.44 17.08
CA ALA A 22 5.65 7.72 17.51
C ALA A 22 4.53 7.37 18.48
N ASP A 23 4.57 7.99 19.65
CA ASP A 23 3.55 7.88 20.68
C ASP A 23 2.27 8.49 20.12
N VAL A 24 1.60 7.74 19.23
CA VAL A 24 0.36 8.16 18.59
C VAL A 24 -0.67 8.04 19.69
N PRO A 25 -1.36 9.13 20.08
CA PRO A 25 -2.45 9.02 21.03
C PRO A 25 -3.41 7.92 20.54
N PRO A 26 -3.96 7.08 21.44
CA PRO A 26 -4.70 5.86 21.10
C PRO A 26 -6.10 6.16 20.51
N ALA A 27 -6.21 7.19 19.70
CA ALA A 27 -7.27 7.45 18.76
C ALA A 27 -6.76 7.32 17.32
N CYS A 28 -5.85 6.37 17.05
CA CYS A 28 -5.83 5.76 15.73
C CYS A 28 -7.17 5.03 15.59
N LEU A 29 -8.16 5.73 15.02
CA LEU A 29 -9.44 5.21 14.52
C LEU A 29 -9.31 3.73 14.21
N GLY A 30 -10.23 2.91 14.75
CA GLY A 30 -10.19 1.44 14.79
C GLY A 30 -9.98 0.76 13.43
N PHE A 31 -8.83 1.00 12.82
CA PHE A 31 -8.48 0.67 11.47
C PHE A 31 -8.21 -0.81 11.42
N ASN A 32 -8.97 -1.51 10.59
CA ASN A 32 -8.86 -2.95 10.53
C ASN A 32 -7.48 -3.36 9.99
N PRO A 33 -6.58 -3.94 10.82
CA PRO A 33 -5.22 -4.25 10.40
C PRO A 33 -5.19 -5.36 9.33
N GLN A 34 -6.26 -6.15 9.21
CA GLN A 34 -6.40 -7.14 8.14
C GLN A 34 -6.60 -6.48 6.77
N LEU A 35 -7.36 -5.38 6.71
CA LEU A 35 -7.54 -4.62 5.46
C LEU A 35 -6.22 -3.97 5.05
N GLY A 36 -5.48 -3.40 6.01
CA GLY A 36 -4.13 -2.86 5.77
C GLY A 36 -3.16 -3.91 5.22
N ARG A 37 -3.08 -5.10 5.85
CA ARG A 37 -2.23 -6.19 5.36
C ARG A 37 -2.61 -6.67 3.96
N ARG A 38 -3.92 -6.79 3.69
CA ARG A 38 -4.42 -7.20 2.37
C ARG A 38 -4.06 -6.19 1.28
N LEU A 39 -4.21 -4.90 1.56
CA LEU A 39 -3.81 -3.83 0.64
C LEU A 39 -2.30 -3.86 0.38
N ALA A 40 -1.48 -3.98 1.44
CA ALA A 40 -0.03 -4.04 1.30
C ALA A 40 0.42 -5.24 0.46
N ALA A 41 -0.17 -6.42 0.68
CA ALA A 41 0.13 -7.61 -0.11
C ALA A 41 -0.28 -7.45 -1.59
N ALA A 42 -1.48 -6.93 -1.85
CA ALA A 42 -1.96 -6.67 -3.21
C ALA A 42 -1.06 -5.66 -3.94
N LYS A 43 -0.64 -4.59 -3.25
CA LYS A 43 0.30 -3.60 -3.78
C LYS A 43 1.65 -4.21 -4.12
N ALA A 44 2.25 -4.96 -3.20
CA ALA A 44 3.55 -5.59 -3.43
C ALA A 44 3.52 -6.55 -4.63
N ARG A 45 2.41 -7.30 -4.79
CA ARG A 45 2.19 -8.18 -5.95
C ARG A 45 2.08 -7.40 -7.26
N LEU A 46 1.29 -6.32 -7.28
CA LEU A 46 1.14 -5.46 -8.45
C LEU A 46 2.49 -4.83 -8.84
N ASP A 47 3.18 -4.22 -7.88
CA ASP A 47 4.48 -3.57 -8.12
C ASP A 47 5.51 -4.57 -8.67
N ARG A 48 5.47 -5.83 -8.23
CA ARG A 48 6.35 -6.87 -8.77
C ARG A 48 6.03 -7.17 -10.24
N LEU A 49 4.76 -7.38 -10.57
CA LEU A 49 4.32 -7.69 -11.94
C LEU A 49 4.54 -6.52 -12.91
N GLU A 50 4.41 -5.28 -12.44
CA GLU A 50 4.68 -4.09 -13.26
C GLU A 50 6.18 -3.90 -13.54
N ARG A 51 7.06 -4.27 -12.60
CA ARG A 51 8.51 -4.31 -12.84
C ARG A 51 8.91 -5.47 -13.75
N ASP A 52 8.23 -6.60 -13.63
CA ASP A 52 8.44 -7.80 -14.43
C ASP A 52 7.68 -7.77 -15.78
N ALA A 53 7.19 -6.59 -16.24
CA ALA A 53 6.38 -6.44 -17.45
C ALA A 53 7.04 -6.89 -18.77
N THR A 54 8.32 -7.27 -18.73
CA THR A 54 9.00 -8.01 -19.81
C THR A 54 8.49 -9.45 -19.95
N THR A 55 7.96 -10.03 -18.87
CA THR A 55 7.32 -11.34 -18.84
C THR A 55 5.85 -11.18 -19.25
N ARG A 56 5.47 -11.86 -20.32
CA ARG A 56 4.24 -11.70 -21.12
C ARG A 56 2.92 -12.10 -20.39
N ASP A 57 2.88 -12.10 -19.06
CA ASP A 57 1.71 -12.50 -18.29
C ASP A 57 0.77 -11.32 -18.03
N LEU A 58 0.17 -10.84 -19.12
CA LEU A 58 -0.82 -9.75 -19.08
C LEU A 58 -2.06 -10.14 -18.24
N ALA A 59 -2.43 -11.42 -18.23
CA ALA A 59 -3.57 -11.90 -17.45
C ALA A 59 -3.31 -11.80 -15.94
N ALA A 60 -2.12 -12.19 -15.47
CA ALA A 60 -1.74 -12.02 -14.07
C ALA A 60 -1.62 -10.54 -13.67
N LEU A 61 -1.14 -9.68 -14.56
CA LEU A 61 -1.04 -8.24 -14.31
C LEU A 61 -2.43 -7.61 -14.14
N GLU A 62 -3.37 -7.89 -15.05
CA GLU A 62 -4.74 -7.39 -14.94
C GLU A 62 -5.45 -7.92 -13.69
N ALA A 63 -5.25 -9.20 -13.34
CA ALA A 63 -5.79 -9.76 -12.10
C ALA A 63 -5.23 -9.04 -10.86
N ALA A 64 -3.93 -8.74 -10.84
CA ALA A 64 -3.30 -8.01 -9.73
C ALA A 64 -3.78 -6.56 -9.62
N ARG A 65 -4.02 -5.88 -10.75
CA ARG A 65 -4.63 -4.53 -10.78
C ARG A 65 -6.02 -4.52 -10.17
N VAL A 66 -6.86 -5.48 -10.57
CA VAL A 66 -8.20 -5.64 -10.01
C VAL A 66 -8.14 -5.92 -8.51
N GLU A 67 -7.27 -6.83 -8.07
CA GLU A 67 -7.09 -7.17 -6.66
C GLU A 67 -6.66 -5.95 -5.83
N PHE A 68 -5.70 -5.16 -6.33
CA PHE A 68 -5.25 -3.93 -5.68
C PHE A 68 -6.38 -2.89 -5.59
N ALA A 69 -7.16 -2.69 -6.66
CA ALA A 69 -8.30 -1.78 -6.67
C ALA A 69 -9.37 -2.19 -5.63
N LEU A 70 -9.68 -3.48 -5.55
CA LEU A 70 -10.64 -4.01 -4.57
C LEU A 70 -10.14 -3.85 -3.12
N ALA A 71 -8.87 -4.12 -2.87
CA ALA A 71 -8.29 -3.94 -1.53
C ALA A 71 -8.27 -2.46 -1.13
N SER A 72 -7.96 -1.56 -2.06
CA SER A 72 -7.95 -0.11 -1.85
C SER A 72 -9.35 0.41 -1.54
N ARG A 73 -10.35 -0.07 -2.29
CA ARG A 73 -11.76 0.26 -2.05
C ARG A 73 -12.22 -0.22 -0.68
N ALA A 74 -11.89 -1.45 -0.28
CA ALA A 74 -12.28 -1.96 1.04
C ALA A 74 -11.69 -1.11 2.19
N VAL A 75 -10.44 -0.65 2.03
CA VAL A 75 -9.82 0.30 2.97
C VAL A 75 -10.57 1.64 2.97
N ALA A 76 -10.90 2.19 1.80
CA ALA A 76 -11.64 3.44 1.69
C ALA A 76 -13.04 3.34 2.31
N ASP A 77 -13.77 2.26 2.04
CA ASP A 77 -15.10 1.99 2.59
C ASP A 77 -15.05 1.88 4.11
N GLU A 78 -14.01 1.25 4.67
CA GLU A 78 -13.78 1.17 6.12
C GLU A 78 -13.53 2.57 6.72
N LEU A 79 -12.66 3.38 6.10
CA LEU A 79 -12.39 4.74 6.59
C LEU A 79 -13.64 5.63 6.52
N ILE A 80 -14.45 5.50 5.45
CA ILE A 80 -15.73 6.19 5.31
C ILE A 80 -16.71 5.73 6.41
N ALA A 81 -16.81 4.44 6.68
CA ALA A 81 -17.67 3.90 7.73
C ALA A 81 -17.24 4.35 9.14
N GLN A 82 -15.95 4.59 9.33
CA GLN A 82 -15.38 5.16 10.56
C GLN A 82 -15.63 6.67 10.71
N GLY A 83 -16.31 7.31 9.76
CA GLY A 83 -16.66 8.72 9.83
C GLY A 83 -15.53 9.66 9.45
N LEU A 84 -14.48 9.18 8.77
CA LEU A 84 -13.50 10.04 8.09
C LEU A 84 -14.12 10.64 6.82
N HIS A 85 -15.23 11.35 6.97
CA HIS A 85 -15.68 12.30 5.97
C HIS A 85 -14.77 13.51 6.16
N ALA A 86 -13.86 13.74 5.20
CA ALA A 86 -13.07 14.97 5.16
C ALA A 86 -14.01 16.15 5.46
N GLY A 87 -13.69 16.93 6.49
CA GLY A 87 -14.58 17.94 7.06
C GLY A 87 -15.23 18.82 6.00
N ALA A 88 -16.45 18.48 5.59
CA ALA A 88 -17.39 19.45 5.05
C ALA A 88 -17.93 20.18 6.27
N GLY A 89 -17.18 21.21 6.67
CA GLY A 89 -17.56 22.15 7.70
C GLY A 89 -18.99 22.61 7.48
N ASN A 90 -19.78 22.43 8.53
CA ASN A 90 -21.05 23.08 8.72
C ASN A 90 -20.77 24.54 9.07
N ASP A 91 -21.09 25.46 8.14
CA ASP A 91 -21.50 26.84 8.44
C ASP A 91 -22.65 27.23 7.49
#